data_AF-A0A2W4HUR2-F1
#
_entry.id   AF-A0A2W4HUR2-F1
#
_cell.length_a   1.000
_cell.length_b   1.000
_cell.length_c   1.000
_cell.angle_alpha   90.00
_cell.angle_beta   90.00
_cell.angle_gamma   90.00
#
_symmetry.space_group_name_H-M   'P 1'
#
loop_
_entity.id
_entity.type
_entity.pdbx_description
1 polymer ?
#
loop_
_entity_poly.entity_id
_entity_poly.type
_entity_poly.pdbx_seq_one_letter_code
_entity_poly.pdbx_strand_id
1 'polypeptide(L)' 'MSCCNEHNKSMEVEIEVNNKQIGLNPFIQEIVASTILGLLKPLKGTEGHKEIVIKLREK' A
#
# COMPACT_ATOMS: atom_id res chain seq x y z
N MET A 1 -16.63 -17.34 21.22
CA MET A 1 -15.68 -17.45 20.09
C MET A 1 -16.46 -17.07 18.84
N SER A 2 -16.43 -15.81 18.44
CA SER A 2 -17.11 -15.36 17.21
C SER A 2 -16.08 -14.69 16.33
N CYS A 3 -15.83 -15.39 15.21
CA CYS A 3 -15.42 -14.91 13.90
C CYS A 3 -14.50 -13.69 13.87
N CYS A 4 -13.20 -13.96 13.69
CA CYS A 4 -12.26 -13.03 13.09
C CYS A 4 -12.88 -12.49 11.80
N ASN A 5 -13.42 -11.28 11.85
CA ASN A 5 -13.95 -10.60 10.69
C ASN A 5 -12.75 -9.96 9.99
N GLU A 6 -12.07 -10.71 9.14
CA GLU A 6 -11.08 -10.16 8.21
C GLU A 6 -11.84 -9.35 7.15
N HIS A 7 -12.12 -8.08 7.45
CA HIS A 7 -12.34 -7.08 6.41
C HIS A 7 -11.01 -6.87 5.69
N ASN A 8 -10.63 -7.82 4.85
CA ASN A 8 -9.45 -7.70 4.02
C ASN A 8 -9.80 -6.74 2.86
N LYS A 9 -9.69 -5.44 3.13
CA LYS A 9 -9.79 -4.42 2.09
C LYS A 9 -8.57 -4.60 1.19
N SER A 10 -8.73 -5.38 0.13
CA SER A 10 -7.71 -5.58 -0.90
C SER A 10 -7.37 -4.20 -1.48
N MET A 11 -6.12 -3.77 -1.28
CA MET A 11 -5.58 -2.59 -1.93
C MET A 11 -4.88 -3.03 -3.21
N GLU A 12 -5.22 -2.35 -4.30
CA GLU A 12 -4.46 -2.46 -5.54
C GLU A 12 -3.14 -1.71 -5.38
N VAL A 13 -2.04 -2.39 -5.68
CA VAL A 13 -0.70 -1.82 -5.58
C VAL A 13 -0.06 -1.88 -6.95
N GLU A 14 0.35 -0.71 -7.43
CA GLU A 14 1.15 -0.56 -8.65
C GLU A 14 2.56 -0.08 -8.28
N ILE A 15 3.57 -0.67 -8.91
CA ILE A 15 4.97 -0.26 -8.78
C ILE A 15 5.55 -0.06 -10.18
N GLU A 16 6.03 1.16 -10.42
CA GLU A 16 6.73 1.53 -11.63
C GLU A 16 8.24 1.71 -11.33
N VAL A 17 9.09 1.06 -12.11
CA VAL A 17 10.55 1.23 -12.05
C VAL A 17 11.06 1.58 -13.44
N ASN A 18 11.73 2.73 -13.57
CA ASN A 18 12.23 3.23 -14.86
C ASN A 18 11.15 3.24 -15.95
N ASN A 19 9.96 3.77 -15.63
CA ASN A 19 8.81 3.85 -16.53
C ASN A 19 8.26 2.49 -16.98
N LYS A 20 8.57 1.42 -16.24
CA LYS A 20 8.07 0.07 -16.49
C LYS A 20 7.25 -0.42 -15.32
N GLN A 21 6.02 -0.83 -15.60
CA GLN A 21 5.15 -1.47 -14.61
C GLN A 21 5.69 -2.85 -14.24
N ILE A 22 5.78 -3.10 -12.93
CA ILE A 22 6.25 -4.36 -12.36
C ILE A 22 5.05 -5.16 -11.86
N GLY A 23 4.86 -6.36 -12.41
CA GLY A 23 3.83 -7.27 -11.93
C GLY A 23 4.11 -7.72 -10.50
N LEU A 24 3.14 -7.56 -9.61
CA LEU A 24 3.24 -7.96 -8.21
C LEU A 24 2.39 -9.20 -7.96
N ASN A 25 2.92 -10.13 -7.16
CA ASN A 25 2.13 -11.24 -6.66
C ASN A 25 1.33 -10.83 -5.41
N PRO A 26 0.30 -11.59 -5.00
CA PRO A 26 -0.56 -11.23 -3.88
C PRO A 26 0.18 -10.97 -2.56
N PHE A 27 1.21 -11.77 -2.27
CA PHE A 27 2.00 -11.62 -1.05
C PHE A 27 2.78 -10.29 -1.03
N ILE A 28 3.39 -9.91 -2.15
CA ILE A 28 4.11 -8.64 -2.26
C ILE A 28 3.14 -7.45 -2.20
N GLN A 29 1.97 -7.55 -2.83
CA GLN A 29 0.94 -6.51 -2.75
C GLN A 29 0.51 -6.26 -1.29
N GLU A 30 0.28 -7.31 -0.51
CA GLU A 30 -0.12 -7.20 0.89
C GLU A 30 0.98 -6.55 1.76
N ILE A 31 2.24 -6.94 1.56
CA ILE A 31 3.38 -6.37 2.29
C ILE A 31 3.52 -4.87 2.01
N VAL A 32 3.46 -4.48 0.73
CA VAL A 32 3.62 -3.07 0.34
C VAL A 32 2.46 -2.25 0.90
N ALA A 33 1.21 -2.68 0.70
CA ALA A 33 0.04 -1.98 1.23
C ALA A 33 0.13 -1.81 2.76
N SER A 34 0.45 -2.88 3.49
CA SER A 34 0.56 -2.84 4.95
C SER A 34 1.66 -1.89 5.43
N THR A 35 2.80 -1.89 4.74
CA THR A 35 3.95 -1.02 5.06
C THR A 35 3.60 0.44 4.82
N ILE A 36 3.00 0.77 3.67
CA ILE A 36 2.63 2.15 3.34
C ILE A 36 1.54 2.67 4.29
N LEU A 37 0.51 1.88 4.57
CA LEU A 37 -0.53 2.28 5.53
C LEU A 37 0.05 2.46 6.93
N GLY A 38 0.96 1.58 7.35
CA GLY A 38 1.69 1.74 8.61
C GLY A 38 2.51 3.03 8.65
N LEU A 39 3.17 3.38 7.56
CA LEU A 39 3.97 4.59 7.40
C LEU A 39 3.11 5.86 7.42
N LEU A 40 1.90 5.83 6.88
CA LEU A 40 0.99 6.99 6.86
C LEU A 40 0.31 7.24 8.21
N LYS A 41 0.04 6.21 9.02
CA LYS A 41 -0.65 6.34 10.32
C LYS A 41 -0.17 7.49 11.21
N PRO A 42 1.14 7.74 11.40
CA PRO A 42 1.60 8.85 12.24
C PRO A 42 1.55 10.23 11.54
N LEU A 43 1.27 10.30 10.23
CA LEU A 43 1.32 11.52 9.45
C LEU A 43 -0.04 12.24 9.44
N LYS A 44 -0.06 13.48 9.91
CA LYS A 44 -1.25 14.33 9.89
C LYS A 44 -1.67 14.67 8.46
N GLY A 45 -2.98 14.68 8.18
CA GLY A 45 -3.53 15.06 6.88
C GLY A 45 -3.50 13.95 5.83
N THR A 46 -3.27 12.71 6.26
CA THR A 46 -3.31 11.51 5.39
C THR A 46 -4.59 10.69 5.59
N GLU A 47 -5.53 11.16 6.44
CA GLU A 47 -6.79 10.47 6.69
C GLU A 47 -7.71 10.48 5.46
N GLY A 48 -8.46 9.40 5.23
CA GLY A 48 -9.46 9.34 4.15
C GLY A 48 -8.88 9.27 2.73
N HIS A 49 -7.61 8.89 2.57
CA HIS A 49 -6.96 8.74 1.27
C HIS A 49 -7.73 7.77 0.36
N LYS A 50 -7.94 8.19 -0.89
CA LYS A 50 -8.47 7.35 -1.98
C LYS A 50 -7.36 6.75 -2.83
N GLU A 51 -6.23 7.46 -2.91
CA GLU A 51 -5.04 7.12 -3.68
C GLU A 51 -3.81 7.58 -2.90
N ILE A 52 -2.74 6.80 -2.93
CA ILE A 52 -1.46 7.12 -2.29
C ILE A 52 -0.36 7.00 -3.35
N VAL A 53 0.37 8.09 -3.61
CA VAL A 53 1.50 8.12 -4.55
C VAL A 53 2.79 8.37 -3.80
N ILE A 54 3.74 7.43 -3.89
CA ILE A 54 5.07 7.55 -3.28
C ILE A 54 6.11 7.59 -4.38
N LYS A 55 7.02 8.58 -4.31
CA LYS A 55 8.12 8.76 -5.27
C LYS A 55 9.45 8.69 -4.55
N LEU A 56 10.27 7.72 -4.93
CA LEU A 56 11.64 7.56 -4.45
C LEU A 56 12.60 7.99 -5.56
N ARG A 57 13.65 8.75 -5.21
CA ARG A 57 14.68 9.21 -6.14
C ARG A 57 16.04 9.03 -5.46
N GLU A 58 17.01 8.53 -6.21
CA GLU A 58 18.41 8.54 -5.77
C GLU A 58 18.88 10.01 -5.65
N LYS A 59 19.75 10.28 -4.67
CA LYS A 59 20.33 11.62 -4.43
C LYS A 59 21.67 11.75 -5.11
#